data_AF-A0A6P2VQ81-F1
#
_entry.id   AF-A0A6P2VQ81-F1
#
_cell.length_a   1.000
_cell.length_b   1.000
_cell.length_c   1.000
_cell.angle_alpha   90.00
_cell.angle_beta   90.00
_cell.angle_gamma   90.00
#
_symmetry.space_group_name_H-M   'P 1'
#
loop_
_entity.id
_entity.type
_entity.pdbx_description
1 polymer ?
#
loop_
_entity_poly.entity_id
_entity_poly.type
_entity_poly.pdbx_seq_one_letter_code
_entity_poly.pdbx_strand_id
1 'polypeptide(L)'
;MSLSVSVSSTGSTNFDPSQDSGSNQAQITQVLAQLEQILQAVFAALKQASAADGTQPAGDGSGGGMPSIRLASDDGGDSGNNGTPLSFSLNGPSPNDAPPAGNAPPANAGIPQGGQGDGQTHGQGGSTLPTNTGGSAANAIADDLRSRYGLNDTQIAGVLGNLQQESGLKPNVNQGGAEGAPSGNFADDNANGWGLAQWGGTRKQGEIAYAKQHNLDPGSLDANIGYMNQELDGPYSKTISDLKNTTNVSQAAQVWDTDYEQATDPQMDNRLQYAQNFLNEGL
;
A
#
# COMPACT_ATOMS: atom_id res chain seq x y z
N MET A 1 64.73 -42.35 7.37
CA MET A 1 63.39 -42.91 7.60
C MET A 1 62.57 -41.86 8.32
N SER A 2 61.38 -41.61 7.78
CA SER A 2 60.37 -40.65 8.21
C SER A 2 59.85 -40.91 9.62
N LEU A 3 59.35 -39.86 10.30
CA LEU A 3 57.92 -39.72 10.56
C LEU A 3 57.61 -38.31 11.12
N SER A 4 56.78 -37.58 10.38
CA SER A 4 56.17 -36.31 10.77
C SER A 4 54.82 -36.59 11.41
N VAL A 5 54.51 -35.95 12.54
CA VAL A 5 53.14 -35.87 13.09
C VAL A 5 52.76 -34.39 13.12
N SER A 6 51.82 -34.01 12.27
CA SER A 6 51.16 -32.71 12.28
C SER A 6 49.89 -32.82 13.12
N VAL A 7 49.75 -31.97 14.13
CA VAL A 7 48.47 -31.68 14.79
C VAL A 7 48.10 -30.25 14.43
N SER A 8 47.04 -30.09 13.63
CA SER A 8 46.46 -28.81 13.27
C SER A 8 45.71 -28.23 14.47
N SER A 9 46.30 -27.20 15.11
CA SER A 9 45.63 -26.37 16.10
C SER A 9 44.76 -25.34 15.39
N THR A 10 43.47 -25.40 15.65
CA THR A 10 42.42 -24.47 15.22
C THR A 10 42.78 -23.01 15.53
N GLY A 11 42.68 -22.15 14.51
CA GLY A 11 42.84 -20.71 14.65
C GLY A 11 41.79 -20.14 15.59
N SER A 12 42.24 -19.63 16.73
CA SER A 12 41.42 -18.79 17.61
C SER A 12 41.40 -17.38 17.00
N THR A 13 40.24 -16.95 16.52
CA THR A 13 39.99 -15.54 16.21
C THR A 13 39.90 -14.79 17.54
N ASN A 14 40.98 -14.10 17.90
CA ASN A 14 40.95 -13.11 18.98
C ASN A 14 39.92 -12.04 18.61
N PHE A 15 38.76 -12.05 19.26
CA PHE A 15 37.80 -10.97 19.24
C PHE A 15 38.36 -9.87 20.13
N ASP A 16 38.91 -8.82 19.53
CA ASP A 16 39.32 -7.59 20.22
C ASP A 16 38.10 -6.64 20.28
N PRO A 17 37.43 -6.47 21.43
CA PRO A 17 36.24 -5.64 21.55
C PRO A 17 36.55 -4.13 21.43
N SER A 18 37.81 -3.72 21.30
CA SER A 18 38.21 -2.32 21.19
C SER A 18 38.29 -1.79 19.74
N GLN A 19 38.27 -2.67 18.72
CA GLN A 19 38.34 -2.24 17.31
C GLN A 19 36.99 -2.02 16.63
N ASP A 20 35.91 -2.61 17.14
CA ASP A 20 34.57 -2.52 16.50
C ASP A 20 33.78 -1.26 16.91
N SER A 21 34.09 -0.67 18.07
CA SER A 21 33.35 0.49 18.59
C SER A 21 33.62 1.78 17.79
N GLY A 22 34.80 1.91 17.18
CA GLY A 22 35.16 3.09 16.38
C GLY A 22 34.50 3.10 14.99
N SER A 23 34.33 1.92 14.41
CA SER A 23 33.63 1.69 13.14
C SER A 23 32.14 2.03 13.27
N ASN A 24 31.49 1.52 14.32
CA ASN A 24 30.06 1.74 14.55
C ASN A 24 29.75 3.21 14.90
N GLN A 25 30.60 3.89 15.67
CA GLN A 25 30.43 5.34 15.91
C GLN A 25 30.65 6.19 14.66
N ALA A 26 31.63 5.85 13.82
CA ALA A 26 31.86 6.54 12.55
C ALA A 26 30.68 6.35 11.58
N GLN A 27 30.15 5.13 11.49
CA GLN A 27 28.97 4.82 10.68
C GLN A 27 27.72 5.53 11.22
N ILE A 28 27.50 5.55 12.54
CA ILE A 28 26.40 6.29 13.17
C ILE A 28 26.52 7.80 12.90
N THR A 29 27.72 8.36 13.00
CA THR A 29 27.96 9.79 12.71
C THR A 29 27.70 10.10 11.24
N GLN A 30 28.07 9.19 10.34
CA GLN A 30 27.83 9.35 8.92
C GLN A 30 26.35 9.25 8.56
N VAL A 31 25.59 8.34 9.20
CA VAL A 31 24.14 8.25 9.04
C VAL A 31 23.44 9.48 9.61
N LEU A 32 23.86 9.98 10.78
CA LEU A 32 23.31 11.23 11.34
C LEU A 32 23.57 12.44 10.43
N ALA A 33 24.78 12.56 9.87
CA ALA A 33 25.10 13.62 8.92
C ALA A 33 24.28 13.51 7.62
N GLN A 34 24.00 12.30 7.14
CA GLN A 34 23.12 12.09 5.98
C GLN A 34 21.67 12.44 6.28
N LEU A 35 21.16 12.09 7.47
CA LEU A 35 19.81 12.46 7.91
C LEU A 35 19.66 13.98 8.04
N GLU A 36 20.66 14.69 8.58
CA GLU A 36 20.66 16.15 8.63
C GLU A 36 20.62 16.78 7.23
N GLN A 37 21.36 16.23 6.27
CA GLN A 37 21.34 16.71 4.88
C GLN A 37 20.00 16.47 4.19
N ILE A 38 19.37 15.32 4.43
CA ILE A 38 18.03 15.02 3.90
C ILE A 38 16.99 15.97 4.49
N LEU A 39 17.03 16.21 5.81
CA LEU A 39 16.11 17.14 6.46
C LEU A 39 16.26 18.56 5.87
N GLN A 40 17.50 19.02 5.66
CA GLN A 40 17.77 20.32 5.04
C GLN A 40 17.28 20.40 3.59
N ALA A 41 17.44 19.32 2.82
CA ALA A 41 16.96 19.26 1.43
C ALA A 41 15.42 19.32 1.36
N VAL A 42 14.72 18.63 2.25
CA VAL A 42 13.25 18.67 2.36
C VAL A 42 12.79 20.07 2.75
N PHE A 43 13.41 20.69 3.75
CA PHE A 43 13.08 22.07 4.14
C PHE A 43 13.36 23.09 3.02
N ALA A 44 14.44 22.90 2.25
CA ALA A 44 14.74 23.75 1.10
C ALA A 44 13.68 23.59 -0.01
N ALA A 45 13.28 22.35 -0.31
CA ALA A 45 12.23 22.06 -1.30
C ALA A 45 10.88 22.66 -0.88
N LEU A 46 10.50 22.57 0.40
CA LEU A 46 9.29 23.18 0.94
C LEU A 46 9.33 24.72 0.85
N LYS A 47 10.48 25.33 1.14
CA LYS A 47 10.66 26.78 1.01
C LYS A 47 10.57 27.24 -0.44
N GLN A 48 11.06 26.44 -1.37
CA GLN A 48 11.05 26.74 -2.80
C GLN A 48 9.65 26.54 -3.42
N ALA A 49 8.90 25.55 -2.94
CA ALA A 49 7.48 25.39 -3.26
C ALA A 49 6.63 26.56 -2.72
N SER A 50 6.93 27.08 -1.52
CA SER A 50 6.22 28.24 -0.95
C SER A 50 6.57 29.58 -1.62
N ALA A 51 7.70 29.66 -2.33
CA ALA A 51 8.13 30.85 -3.06
C ALA A 51 7.58 30.91 -4.49
N ALA A 52 6.98 29.83 -5.00
CA ALA A 52 6.44 29.74 -6.35
C ALA A 52 4.97 30.21 -6.49
N ASP A 53 4.29 30.52 -5.38
CA ASP A 53 2.87 30.95 -5.36
C ASP A 53 2.71 32.45 -5.01
N GLY A 54 3.69 33.26 -5.41
CA GLY A 54 3.89 34.61 -4.85
C GLY A 54 4.11 35.73 -5.86
N THR A 55 3.50 35.70 -7.05
CA THR A 55 3.39 36.91 -7.90
C THR A 55 2.12 36.96 -8.72
N GLN A 56 1.12 37.68 -8.21
CA GLN A 56 0.19 38.42 -9.06
C GLN A 56 -0.03 39.81 -8.47
N PRO A 57 0.18 40.87 -9.27
CA PRO A 57 -0.67 42.04 -9.14
C PRO A 57 -1.34 42.39 -10.48
N ALA A 58 -2.51 43.01 -10.34
CA ALA A 58 -3.41 43.44 -11.38
C ALA A 58 -2.82 44.54 -12.29
N GLY A 59 -3.29 44.57 -13.55
CA GLY A 59 -3.05 45.67 -14.50
C GLY A 59 -3.96 45.51 -15.72
N ASP A 60 -4.67 46.58 -16.04
CA ASP A 60 -5.72 46.76 -17.03
C ASP A 60 -5.18 47.15 -18.43
N GLY A 61 -6.01 46.94 -19.47
CA GLY A 61 -6.05 47.86 -20.63
C GLY A 61 -5.47 47.40 -21.99
N SER A 62 -6.38 46.95 -22.87
CA SER A 62 -6.57 47.36 -24.28
C SER A 62 -5.51 47.10 -25.37
N GLY A 63 -5.94 46.43 -26.46
CA GLY A 63 -5.46 46.78 -27.81
C GLY A 63 -5.25 45.64 -28.83
N GLY A 64 -6.29 45.34 -29.62
CA GLY A 64 -6.18 45.20 -31.09
C GLY A 64 -5.79 43.85 -31.72
N GLY A 65 -6.60 43.42 -32.70
CA GLY A 65 -6.08 42.76 -33.91
C GLY A 65 -6.59 41.35 -34.23
N MET A 66 -7.83 41.22 -34.68
CA MET A 66 -8.29 40.10 -35.51
C MET A 66 -7.92 40.36 -36.99
N PRO A 67 -7.69 39.31 -37.79
CA PRO A 67 -8.32 39.30 -39.11
C PRO A 67 -9.03 37.97 -39.42
N SER A 68 -10.23 38.09 -39.96
CA SER A 68 -10.98 37.05 -40.66
C SER A 68 -10.67 37.11 -42.16
N ILE A 69 -10.59 35.96 -42.83
CA ILE A 69 -10.66 35.88 -44.30
C ILE A 69 -11.82 34.96 -44.70
N ARG A 70 -12.66 35.48 -45.60
CA ARG A 70 -13.81 34.83 -46.24
C ARG A 70 -13.49 34.42 -47.68
N LEU A 71 -14.14 33.33 -48.09
CA LEU A 71 -14.59 32.84 -49.41
C LEU A 71 -14.41 33.70 -50.67
N ALA A 72 -14.04 33.01 -51.76
CA ALA A 72 -14.71 32.90 -53.09
C ALA A 72 -13.69 32.32 -54.10
N SER A 73 -13.94 31.66 -55.23
CA SER A 73 -15.01 30.93 -55.93
C SER A 73 -14.40 30.58 -57.31
N ASP A 74 -14.90 29.52 -58.00
CA ASP A 74 -14.76 29.26 -59.47
C ASP A 74 -13.42 28.63 -59.96
N ASP A 75 -13.29 27.69 -60.91
CA ASP A 75 -14.10 27.09 -62.00
C ASP A 75 -13.41 25.71 -62.35
N GLY A 76 -14.08 24.55 -62.44
CA GLY A 76 -14.58 23.94 -63.69
C GLY A 76 -13.56 23.07 -64.48
N GLY A 77 -13.74 21.72 -64.53
CA GLY A 77 -13.12 20.88 -65.59
C GLY A 77 -12.75 19.41 -65.30
N ASP A 78 -13.74 18.52 -65.36
CA ASP A 78 -13.80 17.12 -65.87
C ASP A 78 -12.59 16.12 -65.80
N SER A 79 -12.84 14.95 -65.18
CA SER A 79 -13.02 13.63 -65.85
C SER A 79 -12.40 12.44 -65.08
N GLY A 80 -13.20 11.37 -64.89
CA GLY A 80 -12.70 9.99 -64.90
C GLY A 80 -12.66 9.19 -63.59
N ASN A 81 -13.84 8.75 -63.13
CA ASN A 81 -14.20 7.36 -62.85
C ASN A 81 -13.24 6.48 -61.98
N ASN A 82 -13.67 6.06 -60.78
CA ASN A 82 -14.30 4.74 -60.53
C ASN A 82 -14.54 4.50 -59.02
N GLY A 83 -15.74 4.01 -58.70
CA GLY A 83 -15.94 3.10 -57.55
C GLY A 83 -16.34 3.70 -56.20
N THR A 84 -17.55 4.22 -56.12
CA THR A 84 -18.31 4.47 -54.89
C THR A 84 -19.12 3.20 -54.49
N PRO A 85 -19.95 3.18 -53.42
CA PRO A 85 -19.54 3.31 -52.02
C PRO A 85 -20.47 2.54 -51.01
N LEU A 86 -20.28 2.74 -49.69
CA LEU A 86 -21.29 2.58 -48.59
C LEU A 86 -21.82 1.13 -48.36
N SER A 87 -22.42 0.68 -47.25
CA SER A 87 -23.03 1.29 -46.05
C SER A 87 -23.36 0.16 -45.05
N PHE A 88 -23.49 0.55 -43.79
CA PHE A 88 -24.23 -0.07 -42.68
C PHE A 88 -25.53 -0.83 -43.04
N SER A 89 -25.83 -1.94 -42.36
CA SER A 89 -27.18 -2.26 -41.85
C SER A 89 -27.20 -3.39 -40.79
N LEU A 90 -28.16 -3.32 -39.88
CA LEU A 90 -28.45 -4.18 -38.71
C LEU A 90 -29.39 -5.36 -39.07
N ASN A 91 -29.19 -6.53 -38.43
CA ASN A 91 -30.21 -7.42 -37.81
C ASN A 91 -29.66 -8.85 -37.58
N GLY A 92 -29.86 -9.42 -36.37
CA GLY A 92 -29.67 -10.87 -36.08
C GLY A 92 -30.87 -11.73 -36.52
N PRO A 93 -31.13 -12.96 -35.97
CA PRO A 93 -30.32 -13.82 -35.08
C PRO A 93 -30.21 -15.31 -35.55
N SER A 94 -29.57 -16.17 -34.72
CA SER A 94 -29.70 -17.66 -34.59
C SER A 94 -28.68 -18.57 -35.33
N PRO A 95 -28.50 -19.87 -34.99
CA PRO A 95 -28.12 -20.49 -33.70
C PRO A 95 -27.05 -21.62 -33.82
N ASN A 96 -26.71 -22.24 -32.67
CA ASN A 96 -26.16 -23.60 -32.45
C ASN A 96 -24.66 -23.86 -32.66
N ASP A 97 -23.96 -24.20 -31.56
CA ASP A 97 -23.33 -25.52 -31.42
C ASP A 97 -22.98 -25.80 -29.94
N ALA A 98 -23.46 -26.94 -29.44
CA ALA A 98 -23.16 -27.54 -28.14
C ALA A 98 -22.33 -28.81 -28.33
N PRO A 99 -21.58 -29.28 -27.31
CA PRO A 99 -21.21 -30.69 -27.21
C PRO A 99 -21.69 -31.36 -25.88
N PRO A 100 -21.63 -32.71 -25.80
CA PRO A 100 -22.74 -33.51 -25.26
C PRO A 100 -22.54 -34.06 -23.84
N ALA A 101 -23.66 -34.52 -23.27
CA ALA A 101 -23.77 -35.27 -22.02
C ALA A 101 -23.90 -36.78 -22.26
N GLY A 102 -23.43 -37.59 -21.30
CA GLY A 102 -23.90 -38.95 -21.09
C GLY A 102 -22.89 -39.88 -20.40
N ASN A 103 -23.11 -40.19 -19.12
CA ASN A 103 -23.44 -41.54 -18.63
C ASN A 103 -23.35 -41.63 -17.08
N ALA A 104 -24.49 -41.92 -16.44
CA ALA A 104 -24.63 -42.60 -15.13
C ALA A 104 -25.19 -44.03 -15.41
N PRO A 105 -25.48 -44.96 -14.46
CA PRO A 105 -25.50 -44.97 -12.96
C PRO A 105 -24.86 -46.31 -12.40
N PRO A 106 -25.18 -46.97 -11.23
CA PRO A 106 -26.22 -46.77 -10.21
C PRO A 106 -25.83 -46.91 -8.71
N ALA A 107 -26.86 -46.74 -7.87
CA ALA A 107 -26.91 -46.72 -6.41
C ALA A 107 -26.68 -48.07 -5.70
N ASN A 108 -26.22 -48.06 -4.43
CA ASN A 108 -26.77 -48.93 -3.38
C ASN A 108 -26.46 -48.46 -1.93
N ALA A 109 -27.44 -48.77 -1.07
CA ALA A 109 -27.74 -48.58 0.35
C ALA A 109 -26.66 -48.48 1.45
N GLY A 110 -27.01 -47.72 2.51
CA GLY A 110 -26.63 -48.00 3.91
C GLY A 110 -26.74 -46.80 4.89
N ILE A 111 -27.84 -46.70 5.66
CA ILE A 111 -27.95 -45.91 6.93
C ILE A 111 -27.77 -46.90 8.12
N PRO A 112 -27.32 -46.50 9.34
CA PRO A 112 -28.15 -45.81 10.37
C PRO A 112 -27.41 -44.61 11.03
N GLN A 113 -28.04 -43.45 11.25
CA GLN A 113 -28.98 -43.06 12.32
C GLN A 113 -28.29 -42.48 13.58
N GLY A 114 -28.58 -41.19 13.85
CA GLY A 114 -28.55 -40.64 15.21
C GLY A 114 -28.21 -39.14 15.30
N GLY A 115 -29.22 -38.29 15.55
CA GLY A 115 -29.01 -37.01 16.23
C GLY A 115 -29.61 -35.78 15.55
N GLN A 116 -30.77 -35.35 16.04
CA GLN A 116 -31.49 -34.12 15.68
C GLN A 116 -30.72 -32.83 15.99
N GLY A 117 -31.01 -31.79 15.20
CA GLY A 117 -30.67 -30.41 15.52
C GLY A 117 -31.11 -29.48 14.38
N ASP A 118 -32.32 -28.93 14.50
CA ASP A 118 -32.86 -27.90 13.63
C ASP A 118 -31.93 -26.68 13.57
N GLY A 119 -31.61 -26.24 12.35
CA GLY A 119 -30.79 -25.06 12.11
C GLY A 119 -30.79 -24.72 10.64
N GLN A 120 -31.65 -23.76 10.26
CA GLN A 120 -31.81 -23.27 8.90
C GLN A 120 -30.49 -22.83 8.29
N THR A 121 -30.23 -23.35 7.10
CA THR A 121 -29.13 -23.01 6.22
C THR A 121 -29.33 -21.60 5.63
N HIS A 122 -28.38 -20.70 5.86
CA HIS A 122 -28.03 -19.66 4.89
C HIS A 122 -26.61 -19.96 4.40
N GLY A 123 -26.51 -20.35 3.13
CA GLY A 123 -25.25 -20.73 2.50
C GLY A 123 -24.28 -19.55 2.44
N GLN A 124 -23.07 -19.76 2.93
CA GLN A 124 -21.92 -18.91 2.64
C GLN A 124 -21.00 -19.68 1.70
N GLY A 125 -20.92 -19.20 0.46
CA GLY A 125 -19.83 -19.55 -0.44
C GLY A 125 -18.53 -19.07 0.21
N GLY A 126 -17.58 -19.99 0.38
CA GLY A 126 -16.33 -19.73 1.09
C GLY A 126 -15.53 -18.63 0.42
N SER A 127 -15.46 -17.48 1.08
CA SER A 127 -14.28 -16.62 1.01
C SER A 127 -13.34 -17.10 2.11
N THR A 128 -12.16 -17.59 1.72
CA THR A 128 -11.11 -18.11 2.61
C THR A 128 -10.31 -16.96 3.23
N LEU A 129 -10.98 -16.01 3.88
CA LEU A 129 -10.27 -14.95 4.59
C LEU A 129 -9.87 -15.35 6.02
N PRO A 130 -8.66 -14.94 6.45
CA PRO A 130 -8.20 -15.08 7.82
C PRO A 130 -9.18 -14.44 8.82
N THR A 131 -9.32 -15.07 9.97
CA THR A 131 -10.09 -14.59 11.11
C THR A 131 -9.32 -13.46 11.81
N ASN A 132 -10.00 -12.34 12.10
CA ASN A 132 -9.41 -11.14 12.70
C ASN A 132 -8.84 -11.42 14.10
N THR A 133 -7.51 -11.47 14.23
CA THR A 133 -6.79 -11.54 15.52
C THR A 133 -6.46 -10.15 16.09
N GLY A 134 -6.86 -9.08 15.42
CA GLY A 134 -6.46 -7.69 15.67
C GLY A 134 -7.17 -6.98 16.82
N GLY A 135 -7.98 -7.64 17.64
CA GLY A 135 -8.88 -7.00 18.62
C GLY A 135 -8.24 -6.04 19.65
N SER A 136 -6.92 -6.01 19.82
CA SER A 136 -6.23 -4.95 20.58
C SER A 136 -5.53 -3.92 19.69
N ALA A 137 -4.86 -4.35 18.62
CA ALA A 137 -4.13 -3.47 17.72
C ALA A 137 -5.08 -2.62 16.85
N ALA A 138 -6.11 -3.23 16.27
CA ALA A 138 -7.15 -2.54 15.50
C ALA A 138 -7.81 -1.43 16.33
N ASN A 139 -8.17 -1.74 17.58
CA ASN A 139 -8.76 -0.77 18.50
C ASN A 139 -7.81 0.39 18.83
N ALA A 140 -6.55 0.10 19.13
CA ALA A 140 -5.58 1.17 19.41
C ALA A 140 -5.34 2.07 18.19
N ILE A 141 -5.24 1.49 16.99
CA ILE A 141 -5.10 2.25 15.74
C ILE A 141 -6.38 3.07 15.49
N ALA A 142 -7.56 2.48 15.66
CA ALA A 142 -8.83 3.15 15.48
C ALA A 142 -9.00 4.33 16.44
N ASP A 143 -8.67 4.15 17.71
CA ASP A 143 -8.76 5.19 18.74
C ASP A 143 -7.77 6.34 18.47
N ASP A 144 -6.55 6.03 18.04
CA ASP A 144 -5.57 7.03 17.64
C ASP A 144 -6.07 7.83 16.42
N LEU A 145 -6.46 7.17 15.33
CA LEU A 145 -6.96 7.83 14.12
C LEU A 145 -8.22 8.67 14.39
N ARG A 146 -9.13 8.16 15.23
CA ARG A 146 -10.34 8.86 15.64
C ARG A 146 -10.01 10.09 16.47
N SER A 147 -9.18 9.95 17.50
CA SER A 147 -8.88 11.03 18.44
C SER A 147 -7.96 12.10 17.84
N ARG A 148 -6.97 11.71 17.05
CA ARG A 148 -5.97 12.61 16.45
C ARG A 148 -6.51 13.34 15.23
N TYR A 149 -7.18 12.62 14.33
CA TYR A 149 -7.57 13.14 13.03
C TYR A 149 -9.08 13.39 12.89
N GLY A 150 -9.90 12.86 13.80
CA GLY A 150 -11.36 12.98 13.72
C GLY A 150 -11.95 12.13 12.59
N LEU A 151 -11.29 11.03 12.22
CA LEU A 151 -11.84 10.08 11.25
C LEU A 151 -13.03 9.33 11.83
N ASN A 152 -14.00 9.00 10.98
CA ASN A 152 -15.14 8.16 11.34
C ASN A 152 -14.86 6.68 11.07
N ASP A 153 -15.74 5.80 11.54
CA ASP A 153 -15.54 4.34 11.46
C ASP A 153 -15.39 3.85 10.02
N THR A 154 -16.12 4.42 9.06
CA THR A 154 -15.99 4.09 7.63
C THR A 154 -14.57 4.38 7.12
N GLN A 155 -14.00 5.52 7.50
CA GLN A 155 -12.67 5.95 7.11
C GLN A 155 -11.59 5.11 7.78
N ILE A 156 -11.74 4.87 9.08
CA ILE A 156 -10.83 4.05 9.88
C ILE A 156 -10.82 2.61 9.38
N ALA A 157 -11.98 2.04 9.07
CA ALA A 157 -12.08 0.70 8.50
C ALA A 157 -11.28 0.55 7.21
N GLY A 158 -11.29 1.57 6.34
CA GLY A 158 -10.47 1.61 5.13
C GLY A 158 -8.96 1.53 5.42
N VAL A 159 -8.50 2.26 6.45
CA VAL A 159 -7.11 2.21 6.91
C VAL A 159 -6.76 0.84 7.49
N LEU A 160 -7.61 0.31 8.39
CA LEU A 160 -7.39 -1.01 9.00
C LEU A 160 -7.36 -2.13 7.96
N GLY A 161 -8.19 -2.06 6.93
CA GLY A 161 -8.18 -3.05 5.85
C GLY A 161 -6.86 -3.09 5.07
N ASN A 162 -6.21 -1.94 4.90
CA ASN A 162 -4.87 -1.86 4.32
C ASN A 162 -3.81 -2.45 5.26
N LEU A 163 -3.75 -1.98 6.51
CA LEU A 163 -2.77 -2.46 7.49
C LEU A 163 -2.93 -3.96 7.78
N GLN A 164 -4.15 -4.49 7.70
CA GLN A 164 -4.42 -5.93 7.79
C GLN A 164 -3.84 -6.70 6.59
N GLN A 165 -3.89 -6.14 5.38
CA GLN A 165 -3.26 -6.72 4.21
C GLN A 165 -1.72 -6.65 4.29
N GLU A 166 -1.17 -5.56 4.83
CA GLU A 166 0.28 -5.37 4.96
C GLU A 166 0.90 -6.32 5.99
N SER A 167 0.36 -6.32 7.22
CA SER A 167 1.05 -6.94 8.36
C SER A 167 0.18 -7.89 9.17
N GLY A 168 -1.12 -7.97 8.85
CA GLY A 168 -2.10 -8.55 9.76
C GLY A 168 -2.19 -7.78 11.09
N LEU A 169 -1.96 -6.46 11.04
CA LEU A 169 -1.90 -5.56 12.19
C LEU A 169 -0.80 -5.89 13.20
N LYS A 170 0.32 -6.44 12.72
CA LYS A 170 1.48 -6.80 13.56
C LYS A 170 2.60 -5.76 13.41
N PRO A 171 2.99 -5.06 14.48
CA PRO A 171 4.02 -4.02 14.41
C PRO A 171 5.45 -4.57 14.28
N ASN A 172 5.66 -5.88 14.48
CA ASN A 172 6.97 -6.50 14.52
C ASN A 172 7.17 -7.56 13.43
N VAL A 173 6.58 -7.40 12.25
CA VAL A 173 6.64 -8.42 11.18
C VAL A 173 7.51 -7.96 10.02
N ASN A 174 8.46 -8.82 9.61
CA ASN A 174 9.23 -8.65 8.38
C ASN A 174 8.46 -9.18 7.18
N GLN A 175 8.75 -8.63 6.00
CA GLN A 175 8.28 -9.17 4.72
C GLN A 175 8.42 -10.69 4.67
N GLY A 176 7.34 -11.36 4.26
CA GLY A 176 7.24 -12.83 4.29
C GLY A 176 6.73 -13.42 5.62
N GLY A 177 6.38 -12.57 6.60
CA GLY A 177 5.63 -12.96 7.79
C GLY A 177 6.47 -13.34 9.01
N ALA A 178 7.79 -13.18 8.96
CA ALA A 178 8.66 -13.50 10.09
C ALA A 178 8.61 -12.39 11.16
N GLU A 179 8.07 -12.70 12.33
CA GLU A 179 8.05 -11.78 13.46
C GLU A 179 9.44 -11.62 14.08
N GLY A 180 9.78 -10.39 14.48
CA GLY A 180 11.02 -10.05 15.14
C GLY A 180 11.56 -8.67 14.76
N ALA A 181 12.80 -8.41 15.16
CA ALA A 181 13.52 -7.19 14.85
C ALA A 181 13.56 -6.94 13.33
N PRO A 182 13.64 -5.66 12.90
CA PRO A 182 13.74 -5.33 11.49
C PRO A 182 15.02 -5.92 10.90
N SER A 183 14.91 -6.47 9.69
CA SER A 183 16.11 -6.86 8.94
C SER A 183 17.01 -5.64 8.68
N GLY A 184 18.33 -5.87 8.64
CA GLY A 184 19.31 -4.81 8.33
C GLY A 184 19.33 -4.37 6.86
N ASN A 185 18.44 -4.89 6.03
CA ASN A 185 18.29 -4.47 4.64
C ASN A 185 17.21 -3.40 4.53
N PHE A 186 17.58 -2.28 3.91
CA PHE A 186 16.76 -1.09 3.70
C PHE A 186 16.54 -0.81 2.21
N ALA A 187 16.54 -1.85 1.37
CA ALA A 187 16.10 -1.70 -0.01
C ALA A 187 14.63 -1.25 -0.03
N ASP A 188 14.32 -0.35 -0.96
CA ASP A 188 12.96 0.10 -1.23
C ASP A 188 12.34 -0.83 -2.29
N ASP A 189 12.01 -2.04 -1.84
CA ASP A 189 11.49 -3.10 -2.69
C ASP A 189 10.46 -3.97 -1.94
N ASN A 190 9.80 -4.85 -2.69
CA ASN A 190 8.76 -5.74 -2.15
C ASN A 190 9.32 -6.92 -1.32
N ALA A 191 10.62 -6.90 -0.96
CA ALA A 191 11.29 -7.98 -0.25
C ALA A 191 11.75 -7.58 1.17
N ASN A 192 11.72 -6.29 1.52
CA ASN A 192 12.38 -5.81 2.74
C ASN A 192 11.50 -4.93 3.65
N GLY A 193 10.19 -4.90 3.41
CA GLY A 193 9.20 -4.26 4.27
C GLY A 193 9.24 -4.75 5.71
N TRP A 194 8.88 -3.87 6.65
CA TRP A 194 8.76 -4.20 8.07
C TRP A 194 7.70 -3.35 8.79
N GLY A 195 7.13 -3.88 9.86
CA GLY A 195 6.16 -3.15 10.71
C GLY A 195 4.74 -3.12 10.13
N LEU A 196 3.88 -2.32 10.78
CA LEU A 196 2.43 -2.26 10.53
C LEU A 196 2.09 -1.98 9.06
N ALA A 197 2.77 -1.00 8.45
CA ALA A 197 2.55 -0.56 7.08
C ALA A 197 3.63 -1.09 6.11
N GLN A 198 4.34 -2.16 6.50
CA GLN A 198 5.42 -2.76 5.73
C GLN A 198 6.41 -1.75 5.13
N TRP A 199 6.84 -0.79 5.93
CA TRP A 199 7.78 0.24 5.51
C TRP A 199 9.06 -0.37 4.93
N GLY A 200 9.39 0.04 3.71
CA GLY A 200 10.65 -0.25 3.03
C GLY A 200 11.59 0.95 3.01
N GLY A 201 12.77 0.79 2.42
CA GLY A 201 13.60 1.93 2.04
C GLY A 201 13.97 2.88 3.19
N THR A 202 13.85 4.18 2.89
CA THR A 202 14.07 5.28 3.86
C THR A 202 12.98 5.37 4.92
N ARG A 203 11.75 4.92 4.63
CA ARG A 203 10.65 4.94 5.62
C ARG A 203 10.90 3.96 6.75
N LYS A 204 11.43 2.76 6.44
CA LYS A 204 11.87 1.78 7.45
C LYS A 204 12.97 2.34 8.36
N GLN A 205 13.92 3.08 7.78
CA GLN A 205 14.96 3.76 8.57
C GLN A 205 14.34 4.82 9.48
N GLY A 206 13.36 5.57 8.96
CA GLY A 206 12.61 6.58 9.70
C GLY A 206 11.87 6.00 10.90
N GLU A 207 11.19 4.88 10.74
CA GLU A 207 10.48 4.18 11.83
C GLU A 207 11.42 3.76 12.96
N ILE A 208 12.55 3.14 12.61
CA ILE A 208 13.56 2.71 13.59
C ILE A 208 14.17 3.92 14.31
N ALA A 209 14.41 5.01 13.58
CA ALA A 209 14.91 6.25 14.15
C ALA A 209 13.90 6.90 15.10
N TYR A 210 12.61 6.91 14.72
CA TYR A 210 11.51 7.39 15.56
C TYR A 210 11.45 6.62 16.87
N ALA A 211 11.42 5.28 16.81
CA ALA A 211 11.38 4.45 18.01
C ALA A 211 12.56 4.76 18.95
N LYS A 212 13.77 4.87 18.40
CA LYS A 212 14.96 5.22 19.17
C LYS A 212 14.87 6.61 19.81
N GLN A 213 14.41 7.61 19.06
CA GLN A 213 14.25 8.98 19.57
C GLN A 213 13.24 9.05 20.72
N HIS A 214 12.20 8.21 20.67
CA HIS A 214 11.14 8.16 21.66
C HIS A 214 11.37 7.11 22.77
N ASN A 215 12.53 6.44 22.80
CA ASN A 215 12.87 5.35 23.73
C ASN A 215 11.85 4.20 23.73
N LEU A 216 11.33 3.85 22.55
CA LEU A 216 10.40 2.76 22.33
C LEU A 216 11.12 1.58 21.66
N ASP A 217 10.58 0.37 21.85
CA ASP A 217 10.92 -0.77 21.01
C ASP A 217 10.37 -0.49 19.61
N PRO A 218 11.19 -0.55 18.53
CA PRO A 218 10.68 -0.33 17.19
C PRO A 218 9.53 -1.28 16.86
N GLY A 219 9.53 -2.52 17.36
CA GLY A 219 8.48 -3.51 17.09
C GLY A 219 7.23 -3.34 17.96
N SER A 220 7.16 -2.28 18.76
CA SER A 220 5.98 -1.97 19.56
C SER A 220 4.91 -1.26 18.74
N LEU A 221 3.66 -1.51 19.12
CA LEU A 221 2.51 -0.84 18.52
C LEU A 221 2.58 0.69 18.67
N ASP A 222 3.03 1.17 19.83
CA ASP A 222 3.19 2.61 20.10
C ASP A 222 4.23 3.27 19.18
N ALA A 223 5.35 2.59 18.90
CA ALA A 223 6.36 3.10 17.99
C ALA A 223 5.83 3.18 16.55
N ASN A 224 5.14 2.13 16.10
CA ASN A 224 4.57 2.05 14.76
C ASN A 224 3.47 3.11 14.55
N ILE A 225 2.51 3.22 15.49
CA ILE A 225 1.46 4.26 15.45
C ILE A 225 2.09 5.65 15.51
N GLY A 226 3.08 5.84 16.38
CA GLY A 226 3.78 7.12 16.52
C GLY A 226 4.49 7.56 15.24
N TYR A 227 5.18 6.64 14.56
CA TYR A 227 5.85 6.94 13.29
C TYR A 227 4.83 7.18 12.16
N MET A 228 3.80 6.35 12.06
CA MET A 228 2.68 6.57 11.12
C MET A 228 2.08 7.96 11.30
N ASN A 229 1.84 8.38 12.53
CA ASN A 229 1.37 9.72 12.84
C ASN A 229 2.35 10.84 12.47
N GLN A 230 3.65 10.62 12.62
CA GLN A 230 4.66 11.58 12.17
C GLN A 230 4.61 11.75 10.64
N GLU A 231 4.42 10.67 9.89
CA GLU A 231 4.26 10.71 8.44
C GLU A 231 2.95 11.42 8.04
N LEU A 232 1.84 11.07 8.68
CA LEU A 232 0.51 11.64 8.44
C LEU A 232 0.38 13.11 8.89
N ASP A 233 1.17 13.58 9.85
CA ASP A 233 1.22 14.99 10.22
C ASP A 233 2.13 15.82 9.30
N GLY A 234 3.02 15.15 8.56
CA GLY A 234 4.02 15.79 7.71
C GLY A 234 3.81 15.45 6.23
N PRO A 235 4.72 14.66 5.63
CA PRO A 235 4.75 14.43 4.18
C PRO A 235 3.48 13.78 3.62
N TYR A 236 2.72 13.04 4.44
CA TYR A 236 1.49 12.36 4.05
C TYR A 236 0.21 13.02 4.61
N SER A 237 0.28 14.30 5.02
CA SER A 237 -0.90 15.03 5.54
C SER A 237 -2.07 15.16 4.56
N LYS A 238 -1.80 15.05 3.25
CA LYS A 238 -2.84 14.98 2.23
C LYS A 238 -3.71 13.73 2.40
N THR A 239 -3.15 12.58 2.80
CA THR A 239 -3.90 11.33 3.01
C THR A 239 -5.05 11.54 3.99
N ILE A 240 -4.84 12.26 5.09
CA ILE A 240 -5.90 12.58 6.05
C ILE A 240 -6.99 13.47 5.45
N SER A 241 -6.60 14.45 4.63
CA SER A 241 -7.54 15.35 3.96
C SER A 241 -8.41 14.59 2.96
N ASP A 242 -7.80 13.68 2.20
CA ASP A 242 -8.51 12.84 1.22
C ASP A 242 -9.42 11.82 1.91
N LEU A 243 -8.95 11.17 2.98
CA LEU A 243 -9.77 10.26 3.79
C LEU A 243 -11.04 10.93 4.28
N LYS A 244 -10.94 12.17 4.77
CA LYS A 244 -12.10 12.95 5.24
C LYS A 244 -13.15 13.20 4.17
N ASN A 245 -12.78 13.17 2.89
CA ASN A 245 -13.69 13.34 1.77
C ASN A 245 -14.30 12.03 1.26
N THR A 246 -13.89 10.89 1.79
CA THR A 246 -14.45 9.59 1.40
C THR A 246 -15.82 9.35 2.05
N THR A 247 -16.70 8.67 1.32
CA THR A 247 -18.11 8.44 1.70
C THR A 247 -18.43 6.98 1.95
N ASN A 248 -17.53 6.07 1.58
CA ASN A 248 -17.67 4.64 1.78
C ASN A 248 -16.32 3.99 2.02
N VAL A 249 -16.37 2.76 2.56
CA VAL A 249 -15.18 2.01 2.97
C VAL A 249 -14.23 1.73 1.80
N SER A 250 -14.77 1.52 0.60
CA SER A 250 -13.96 1.25 -0.58
C SER A 250 -13.12 2.44 -1.01
N GLN A 251 -13.70 3.65 -0.97
CA GLN A 251 -12.98 4.89 -1.20
C GLN A 251 -11.91 5.11 -0.14
N ALA A 252 -12.22 4.89 1.14
CA ALA A 252 -11.25 5.06 2.22
C ALA A 252 -10.05 4.10 2.07
N ALA A 253 -10.32 2.83 1.78
CA ALA A 253 -9.27 1.84 1.57
C ALA A 253 -8.42 2.17 0.33
N GLN A 254 -9.04 2.64 -0.76
CA GLN A 254 -8.31 3.05 -1.95
C GLN A 254 -7.45 4.29 -1.71
N VAL A 255 -7.96 5.30 -0.99
CA VAL A 255 -7.18 6.51 -0.66
C VAL A 255 -5.95 6.15 0.18
N TRP A 256 -6.10 5.27 1.17
CA TRP A 256 -4.95 4.84 1.97
C TRP A 256 -3.89 4.13 1.10
N ASP A 257 -4.31 3.21 0.24
CA ASP A 257 -3.40 2.53 -0.68
C ASP A 257 -2.71 3.52 -1.63
N THR A 258 -3.45 4.42 -2.27
CA THR A 258 -2.87 5.33 -3.29
C THR A 258 -1.99 6.40 -2.69
N ASP A 259 -2.36 6.94 -1.53
CA ASP A 259 -1.65 8.08 -0.95
C ASP A 259 -0.53 7.63 -0.01
N TYR A 260 -0.73 6.55 0.78
CA TYR A 260 0.17 6.16 1.86
C TYR A 260 0.98 4.88 1.61
N GLU A 261 0.35 3.78 1.19
CA GLU A 261 1.07 2.50 0.97
C GLU A 261 1.82 2.48 -0.36
N GLN A 262 1.17 2.96 -1.43
CA GLN A 262 1.67 2.97 -2.80
C GLN A 262 2.12 1.58 -3.28
N ALA A 263 1.34 0.55 -2.92
CA ALA A 263 1.66 -0.83 -3.24
C ALA A 263 1.70 -1.07 -4.76
N THR A 264 2.73 -1.79 -5.22
CA THR A 264 2.86 -2.13 -6.66
C THR A 264 1.78 -3.09 -7.12
N ASP A 265 1.45 -4.07 -6.27
CA ASP A 265 0.31 -4.98 -6.46
C ASP A 265 -0.56 -4.91 -5.20
N PRO A 266 -1.58 -4.03 -5.20
CA PRO A 266 -2.27 -3.69 -3.97
C PRO A 266 -3.17 -4.80 -3.45
N GLN A 267 -3.56 -5.79 -4.26
CA GLN A 267 -4.52 -6.82 -3.85
C GLN A 267 -5.80 -6.20 -3.26
N MET A 268 -6.35 -5.18 -3.97
CA MET A 268 -7.39 -4.30 -3.44
C MET A 268 -8.64 -5.05 -2.96
N ASP A 269 -9.02 -6.15 -3.61
CA ASP A 269 -10.17 -6.97 -3.19
C ASP A 269 -10.04 -7.48 -1.75
N ASN A 270 -8.83 -7.89 -1.33
CA ASN A 270 -8.58 -8.32 0.05
C ASN A 270 -8.70 -7.15 1.01
N ARG A 271 -8.08 -6.01 0.69
CA ARG A 271 -8.13 -4.79 1.51
C ARG A 271 -9.58 -4.33 1.73
N LEU A 272 -10.38 -4.36 0.68
CA LEU A 272 -11.81 -4.04 0.73
C LEU A 272 -12.57 -5.01 1.62
N GLN A 273 -12.29 -6.30 1.51
CA GLN A 273 -12.96 -7.30 2.32
C GLN A 273 -12.58 -7.18 3.81
N TYR A 274 -11.30 -6.97 4.12
CA TYR A 274 -10.86 -6.69 5.50
C TYR A 274 -11.51 -5.42 6.05
N ALA A 275 -11.52 -4.34 5.27
CA ALA A 275 -12.13 -3.08 5.68
C ALA A 275 -13.63 -3.25 5.95
N GLN A 276 -14.35 -3.98 5.10
CA GLN A 276 -15.77 -4.27 5.33
C GLN A 276 -16.00 -5.12 6.58
N ASN A 277 -15.11 -6.07 6.88
CA ASN A 277 -15.19 -6.87 8.10
C ASN A 277 -15.03 -6.00 9.35
N PHE A 278 -13.98 -5.16 9.41
CA PHE A 278 -13.81 -4.20 10.51
C PHE A 278 -15.06 -3.33 10.68
N LEU A 279 -15.57 -2.72 9.60
CA LEU A 279 -16.76 -1.87 9.70
C LEU A 279 -17.99 -2.63 10.24
N ASN A 280 -18.19 -3.88 9.82
CA ASN A 280 -19.32 -4.71 10.28
C ASN A 280 -19.17 -5.16 11.73
N GLU A 281 -17.95 -5.32 12.22
CA GLU A 281 -17.61 -5.76 13.57
C GLU A 281 -17.65 -4.59 14.58
N GLY A 282 -17.85 -3.35 14.11
CA GLY A 282 -17.76 -2.15 14.94
C GLY A 282 -16.32 -1.66 15.14
N LEU A 283 -15.46 -2.03 14.18
CA LEU A 283 -13.99 -2.00 14.12
C LEU A 283 -13.36 -3.14 14.91
#